data_AF-A0A1F3A519-F1
#
_entry.id   AF-A0A1F3A519-F1
#
_cell.length_a   1.000
_cell.length_b   1.000
_cell.length_c   1.000
_cell.angle_alpha   90.00
_cell.angle_beta   90.00
_cell.angle_gamma   90.00
#
_symmetry.space_group_name_H-M   'P 1'
#
loop_
_entity.id
_entity.type
_entity.pdbx_description
1 polymer ?
#
loop_
_entity_poly.entity_id
_entity_poly.type
_entity_poly.pdbx_seq_one_letter_code
_entity_poly.pdbx_strand_id
1 'polypeptide(L)'
;MLRGTAGTNIFGNDSLSVSVDGKISIMNIGLQGRGDTPEAIRNSLTGHGEVSGYLYPAVAKGSLSFASFATGVGSLFSSEMGFSSAVLQGFVNHQSKIAGELQLGGGMLTLRDHSVQGQNAIALITSRTSFTAATTDTTIALDTGTRGPADFVMTVKGPISSPTMTTGRGPGR
;
A
#
# COMPACT_ATOMS: atom_id res chain seq x y z
N MET A 1 -2.27 9.44 23.69
CA MET A 1 -3.56 9.07 23.05
C MET A 1 -3.26 8.22 21.83
N LEU A 2 -3.67 6.95 21.81
CA LEU A 2 -3.60 6.09 20.63
C LEU A 2 -4.75 6.45 19.69
N ARG A 3 -4.47 6.89 18.47
CA ARG A 3 -5.47 6.95 17.40
C ARG A 3 -5.39 5.65 16.62
N GLY A 4 -6.23 4.69 17.00
CA GLY A 4 -6.48 3.49 16.21
C GLY A 4 -7.74 3.71 15.37
N THR A 5 -7.64 3.61 14.06
CA THR A 5 -8.81 3.59 13.18
C THR A 5 -9.13 2.13 12.85
N ALA A 6 -10.39 1.75 13.04
CA ALA A 6 -10.95 0.49 12.58
C ALA A 6 -12.07 0.81 11.59
N GLY A 7 -12.15 0.07 10.49
CA GLY A 7 -13.16 0.30 9.47
C GLY A 7 -13.07 -0.70 8.33
N THR A 8 -14.18 -0.81 7.60
CA THR A 8 -14.33 -1.64 6.42
C THR A 8 -14.31 -0.75 5.18
N ASN A 9 -13.44 -1.03 4.23
CA ASN A 9 -13.44 -0.36 2.93
C ASN A 9 -13.64 -1.39 1.82
N ILE A 10 -14.48 -1.08 0.82
CA ILE A 10 -14.72 -1.98 -0.32
C ILE A 10 -14.11 -1.35 -1.58
N PHE A 11 -13.25 -2.10 -2.27
CA PHE A 11 -12.58 -1.70 -3.51
C PHE A 11 -12.90 -2.69 -4.64
N GLY A 12 -12.95 -2.23 -5.88
CA GLY A 12 -13.14 -3.07 -7.07
C GLY A 12 -14.32 -2.64 -7.94
N ASN A 13 -14.83 -3.56 -8.75
CA ASN A 13 -15.96 -3.35 -9.65
C ASN A 13 -17.02 -4.44 -9.45
N ASP A 14 -18.05 -4.45 -10.27
CA ASP A 14 -19.15 -5.43 -10.17
C ASP A 14 -18.71 -6.88 -10.41
N SER A 15 -17.55 -7.09 -11.06
CA SER A 15 -17.01 -8.42 -11.37
C SER A 15 -16.15 -9.00 -10.24
N LEU A 16 -15.42 -8.15 -9.51
CA LEU A 16 -14.65 -8.54 -8.33
C LEU A 16 -14.49 -7.33 -7.40
N SER A 17 -14.87 -7.49 -6.13
CA SER A 17 -14.61 -6.52 -5.09
C SER A 17 -14.05 -7.17 -3.84
N VAL A 18 -13.17 -6.43 -3.15
CA VAL A 18 -12.49 -6.85 -1.93
C VAL A 18 -12.87 -5.87 -0.82
N SER A 19 -13.40 -6.38 0.29
CA SER A 19 -13.50 -5.63 1.53
C SER A 19 -12.19 -5.74 2.31
N VAL A 20 -11.77 -4.67 2.94
CA VAL A 20 -10.62 -4.67 3.85
C VAL A 20 -11.08 -4.19 5.20
N ASP A 21 -11.03 -5.10 6.17
CA ASP A 21 -11.21 -4.80 7.59
C ASP A 21 -9.85 -4.67 8.27
N GLY A 22 -9.80 -4.09 9.45
CA GLY A 22 -8.57 -4.10 10.24
C GLY A 22 -8.48 -3.00 11.27
N LYS A 23 -7.30 -2.89 11.84
CA LYS A 23 -6.93 -1.83 12.77
C LYS A 23 -5.52 -1.36 12.44
N ILE A 24 -5.38 -0.08 12.15
CA ILE A 24 -4.09 0.59 12.02
C ILE A 24 -3.95 1.54 13.19
N SER A 25 -2.78 1.53 13.84
CA SER A 25 -2.41 2.47 14.89
C SER A 25 -1.15 3.20 14.49
N ILE A 26 -1.13 4.51 14.79
CA ILE A 26 0.07 5.33 14.65
C ILE A 26 0.55 5.71 16.04
N MET A 27 1.79 5.35 16.34
CA MET A 27 2.47 5.58 17.60
C MET A 27 3.62 6.56 17.42
N ASN A 28 4.19 7.04 18.53
CA ASN A 28 5.34 7.95 18.52
C ASN A 28 5.15 9.13 17.57
N ILE A 29 3.95 9.74 17.62
CA ILE A 29 3.60 10.83 16.72
C ILE A 29 4.28 12.11 17.19
N GLY A 30 5.12 12.68 16.34
CA GLY A 30 5.65 14.02 16.49
C GLY A 30 5.24 14.91 15.33
N LEU A 31 4.89 16.16 15.61
CA LEU A 31 4.61 17.17 14.59
C LEU A 31 5.11 18.52 15.07
N GLN A 32 5.89 19.21 14.24
CA GLN A 32 6.42 20.53 14.52
C GLN A 32 6.31 21.38 13.25
N GLY A 33 5.96 22.65 13.40
CA GLY A 33 5.90 23.61 12.31
C GLY A 33 6.11 25.01 12.88
N ARG A 34 6.65 25.91 12.07
CA ARG A 34 6.96 27.30 12.44
C ARG A 34 6.70 28.24 11.27
N GLY A 35 6.29 29.47 11.58
CA GLY A 35 6.11 30.52 10.58
C GLY A 35 4.86 31.33 10.85
N ASP A 36 4.85 32.53 10.28
CA ASP A 36 3.80 33.52 10.52
C ASP A 36 2.73 33.53 9.41
N THR A 37 2.90 32.68 8.38
CA THR A 37 1.91 32.46 7.32
C THR A 37 1.61 30.96 7.15
N PRO A 38 0.43 30.59 6.61
CA PRO A 38 0.10 29.20 6.30
C PRO A 38 1.14 28.50 5.42
N GLU A 39 1.71 29.21 4.45
CA GLU A 39 2.74 28.69 3.57
C GLU A 39 4.05 28.44 4.33
N ALA A 40 4.44 29.36 5.22
CA ALA A 40 5.64 29.22 6.05
C ALA A 40 5.51 28.04 7.01
N ILE A 41 4.33 27.88 7.64
CA ILE A 41 4.03 26.71 8.48
C ILE A 41 4.09 25.45 7.63
N ARG A 42 3.40 25.38 6.49
CA ARG A 42 3.36 24.19 5.61
C ARG A 42 4.76 23.76 5.18
N ASN A 43 5.60 24.71 4.78
CA ASN A 43 6.93 24.42 4.27
C ASN A 43 7.91 24.01 5.39
N SER A 44 7.67 24.44 6.63
CA SER A 44 8.49 24.07 7.80
C SER A 44 7.95 22.85 8.57
N LEU A 45 6.76 22.35 8.21
CA LEU A 45 6.17 21.18 8.84
C LEU A 45 7.14 19.99 8.75
N THR A 46 7.46 19.45 9.91
CA THR A 46 8.19 18.20 10.10
C THR A 46 7.38 17.32 11.03
N GLY A 47 7.35 16.02 10.76
CA GLY A 47 6.64 15.08 11.59
C GLY A 47 7.07 13.66 11.36
N HIS A 48 6.72 12.80 12.30
CA HIS A 48 6.98 11.38 12.23
C HIS A 48 5.86 10.60 12.94
N GLY A 49 5.76 9.32 12.61
CA GLY A 49 4.92 8.38 13.32
C GLY A 49 5.23 6.95 12.93
N GLU A 50 5.19 6.05 13.89
CA GLU A 50 5.35 4.62 13.67
C GLU A 50 3.99 3.99 13.41
N VAL A 51 3.85 3.34 12.25
CA VAL A 51 2.63 2.64 11.84
C VAL A 51 2.75 1.18 12.23
N SER A 52 1.70 0.65 12.86
CA SER A 52 1.56 -0.78 13.07
C SER A 52 0.08 -1.20 13.09
N GLY A 53 -0.18 -2.46 12.79
CA GLY A 53 -1.55 -2.97 12.84
C GLY A 53 -1.74 -4.27 12.09
N TYR A 54 -2.99 -4.54 11.76
CA TYR A 54 -3.38 -5.66 10.94
C TYR A 54 -4.53 -5.27 10.01
N LEU A 55 -4.55 -5.90 8.85
CA LEU A 55 -5.60 -5.83 7.84
C LEU A 55 -6.14 -7.24 7.60
N TYR A 56 -7.40 -7.35 7.23
CA TYR A 56 -8.05 -8.57 6.82
C TYR A 56 -8.84 -8.29 5.53
N PRO A 57 -8.18 -8.43 4.37
CA PRO A 57 -8.85 -8.39 3.08
C PRO A 57 -9.71 -9.63 2.88
N ALA A 58 -10.93 -9.48 2.37
CA ALA A 58 -11.84 -10.57 2.03
C ALA A 58 -12.58 -10.25 0.73
N VAL A 59 -12.95 -11.28 -0.04
CA VAL A 59 -13.77 -11.06 -1.24
C VAL A 59 -15.18 -10.64 -0.80
N ALA A 60 -15.60 -9.44 -1.21
CA ALA A 60 -16.91 -8.89 -0.91
C ALA A 60 -17.94 -9.22 -2.01
N LYS A 61 -17.50 -9.23 -3.29
CA LYS A 61 -18.31 -9.63 -4.45
C LYS A 61 -17.41 -10.26 -5.52
N GLY A 62 -17.99 -11.10 -6.38
CA GLY A 62 -17.26 -11.82 -7.43
C GLY A 62 -16.87 -13.24 -7.03
N SER A 63 -16.34 -13.99 -7.99
CA SER A 63 -16.02 -15.42 -7.81
C SER A 63 -14.55 -15.64 -7.47
N LEU A 64 -14.29 -16.42 -6.42
CA LEU A 64 -12.96 -16.97 -6.15
C LEU A 64 -12.43 -17.78 -7.33
N SER A 65 -13.28 -18.34 -8.19
CA SER A 65 -12.86 -19.06 -9.39
C SER A 65 -12.27 -18.14 -10.47
N PHE A 66 -12.70 -16.87 -10.55
CA PHE A 66 -12.10 -15.87 -11.45
C PHE A 66 -10.73 -15.41 -10.92
N ALA A 67 -10.66 -15.19 -9.61
CA ALA A 67 -9.39 -15.01 -8.89
C ALA A 67 -8.44 -16.20 -9.16
N SER A 68 -8.93 -17.44 -9.05
CA SER A 68 -8.16 -18.65 -9.34
C SER A 68 -7.70 -18.74 -10.79
N PHE A 69 -8.53 -18.34 -11.77
CA PHE A 69 -8.14 -18.29 -13.18
C PHE A 69 -7.01 -17.29 -13.44
N ALA A 70 -7.12 -16.07 -12.88
CA ALA A 70 -6.05 -15.06 -12.93
C ALA A 70 -4.77 -15.56 -12.25
N THR A 71 -4.91 -16.37 -11.19
CA THR A 71 -3.77 -17.00 -10.50
C THR A 71 -3.13 -18.19 -11.19
N GLY A 72 -3.81 -18.75 -12.20
CA GLY A 72 -3.28 -19.82 -13.03
C GLY A 72 -2.65 -19.27 -14.30
N VAL A 73 -3.28 -19.59 -15.44
CA VAL A 73 -2.75 -19.37 -16.78
C VAL A 73 -2.59 -17.88 -17.14
N GLY A 74 -3.46 -17.00 -16.63
CA GLY A 74 -3.40 -15.55 -16.92
C GLY A 74 -2.13 -14.86 -16.41
N SER A 75 -1.60 -15.32 -15.26
CA SER A 75 -0.37 -14.79 -14.64
C SER A 75 0.91 -15.01 -15.48
N LEU A 76 0.88 -15.97 -16.40
CA LEU A 76 2.00 -16.27 -17.30
C LEU A 76 2.13 -15.23 -18.41
N PHE A 77 1.02 -14.64 -18.82
CA PHE A 77 0.95 -13.75 -19.99
C PHE A 77 0.85 -12.27 -19.63
N SER A 78 0.53 -11.93 -18.38
CA SER A 78 0.41 -10.55 -17.92
C SER A 78 1.00 -10.36 -16.52
N SER A 79 1.93 -9.41 -16.40
CA SER A 79 2.47 -8.96 -15.11
C SER A 79 1.39 -8.41 -14.19
N GLU A 80 0.35 -7.80 -14.75
CA GLU A 80 -0.79 -7.27 -13.99
C GLU A 80 -1.64 -8.37 -13.39
N MET A 81 -1.94 -9.42 -14.18
CA MET A 81 -2.66 -10.60 -13.69
C MET A 81 -1.81 -11.38 -12.69
N GLY A 82 -0.50 -11.49 -12.92
CA GLY A 82 0.44 -12.12 -11.99
C GLY A 82 0.55 -11.39 -10.66
N PHE A 83 0.68 -10.06 -10.68
CA PHE A 83 0.64 -9.24 -9.47
C PHE A 83 -0.70 -9.41 -8.73
N SER A 84 -1.83 -9.31 -9.43
CA SER A 84 -3.16 -9.43 -8.83
C SER A 84 -3.36 -10.81 -8.20
N SER A 85 -2.94 -11.86 -8.88
CA SER A 85 -2.90 -13.24 -8.37
C SER A 85 -2.12 -13.36 -7.07
N ALA A 86 -0.90 -12.85 -7.07
CA ALA A 86 -0.02 -12.85 -5.92
C ALA A 86 -0.65 -12.13 -4.72
N VAL A 87 -1.34 -11.01 -4.97
CA VAL A 87 -2.07 -10.29 -3.92
C VAL A 87 -3.23 -11.13 -3.37
N LEU A 88 -4.01 -11.75 -4.25
CA LEU A 88 -5.15 -12.59 -3.87
C LEU A 88 -4.70 -13.79 -3.02
N GLN A 89 -3.66 -14.51 -3.45
CA GLN A 89 -3.12 -15.66 -2.71
C GLN A 89 -2.41 -15.26 -1.41
N GLY A 90 -1.73 -14.12 -1.40
CA GLY A 90 -0.90 -13.69 -0.28
C GLY A 90 -1.69 -13.06 0.86
N PHE A 91 -2.73 -12.29 0.55
CA PHE A 91 -3.38 -11.41 1.51
C PHE A 91 -4.90 -11.61 1.65
N VAL A 92 -5.60 -12.09 0.62
CA VAL A 92 -7.06 -12.23 0.71
C VAL A 92 -7.45 -13.44 1.55
N ASN A 93 -8.43 -13.23 2.43
CA ASN A 93 -8.87 -14.14 3.49
C ASN A 93 -7.77 -14.48 4.50
N HIS A 94 -6.76 -13.63 4.62
CA HIS A 94 -5.66 -13.79 5.56
C HIS A 94 -5.41 -12.50 6.33
N GLN A 95 -5.20 -12.63 7.65
CA GLN A 95 -4.79 -11.50 8.45
C GLN A 95 -3.36 -11.10 8.06
N SER A 96 -3.23 -9.85 7.62
CA SER A 96 -2.00 -9.28 7.10
C SER A 96 -1.46 -8.23 8.08
N LYS A 97 -0.25 -8.42 8.61
CA LYS A 97 0.36 -7.46 9.54
C LYS A 97 0.92 -6.29 8.77
N ILE A 98 0.64 -5.07 9.21
CA ILE A 98 1.25 -3.84 8.67
C ILE A 98 2.23 -3.26 9.68
N ALA A 99 3.37 -2.78 9.20
CA ALA A 99 4.37 -2.07 9.99
C ALA A 99 5.16 -1.08 9.12
N GLY A 100 5.63 0.01 9.70
CA GLY A 100 6.57 0.93 9.05
C GLY A 100 6.55 2.32 9.67
N GLU A 101 7.10 3.29 8.97
CA GLU A 101 7.17 4.68 9.41
C GLU A 101 6.49 5.63 8.42
N LEU A 102 5.90 6.69 8.98
CA LEU A 102 5.44 7.87 8.29
C LEU A 102 6.40 9.01 8.65
N GLN A 103 6.88 9.74 7.65
CA GLN A 103 7.67 10.95 7.85
C GLN A 103 7.06 12.09 7.05
N LEU A 104 6.89 13.24 7.68
CA LEU A 104 6.46 14.49 7.05
C LEU A 104 7.64 15.46 7.09
N GLY A 105 7.95 16.10 5.97
CA GLY A 105 9.01 17.10 5.92
C GLY A 105 9.00 17.88 4.61
N GLY A 106 9.14 19.20 4.67
CA GLY A 106 9.28 20.04 3.47
C GLY A 106 8.09 19.93 2.50
N GLY A 107 6.87 19.75 3.03
CA GLY A 107 5.66 19.54 2.22
C GLY A 107 5.55 18.15 1.58
N MET A 108 6.35 17.17 2.01
CA MET A 108 6.34 15.79 1.52
C MET A 108 5.99 14.81 2.64
N LEU A 109 5.03 13.93 2.39
CA LEU A 109 4.76 12.74 3.19
C LEU A 109 5.49 11.54 2.58
N THR A 110 6.27 10.83 3.40
CA THR A 110 7.04 9.66 3.00
C THR A 110 6.63 8.45 3.83
N LEU A 111 6.44 7.31 3.16
CA LEU A 111 6.40 6.00 3.80
C LEU A 111 7.80 5.38 3.76
N ARG A 112 8.34 5.01 4.93
CA ARG A 112 9.65 4.34 5.05
C ARG A 112 9.47 3.00 5.73
N ASP A 113 10.26 2.03 5.26
CA ASP A 113 10.28 0.65 5.78
C ASP A 113 8.89 0.04 5.96
N HIS A 114 7.97 0.46 5.08
CA HIS A 114 6.57 0.08 5.16
C HIS A 114 6.40 -1.30 4.55
N SER A 115 5.80 -2.21 5.32
CA SER A 115 5.57 -3.58 4.90
C SER A 115 4.18 -4.06 5.29
N VAL A 116 3.61 -4.88 4.42
CA VAL A 116 2.41 -5.67 4.70
C VAL A 116 2.77 -7.13 4.54
N GLN A 117 2.69 -7.90 5.62
CA GLN A 117 3.04 -9.30 5.67
C GLN A 117 1.76 -10.15 5.68
N GLY A 118 1.52 -10.88 4.61
CA GLY A 118 0.43 -11.85 4.46
C GLY A 118 0.86 -13.28 4.83
N GLN A 119 0.08 -14.27 4.38
CA GLN A 119 0.32 -15.69 4.69
C GLN A 119 1.60 -16.22 4.04
N ASN A 120 1.80 -15.95 2.74
CA ASN A 120 2.94 -16.40 1.93
C ASN A 120 3.49 -15.29 1.03
N ALA A 121 3.24 -14.02 1.38
CA ALA A 121 3.70 -12.88 0.61
C ALA A 121 4.06 -11.70 1.52
N ILE A 122 5.00 -10.88 1.08
CA ILE A 122 5.36 -9.62 1.72
C ILE A 122 5.29 -8.52 0.65
N ALA A 123 4.49 -7.48 0.92
CA ALA A 123 4.48 -6.26 0.14
C ALA A 123 5.33 -5.20 0.85
N LEU A 124 6.40 -4.74 0.21
CA LEU A 124 7.20 -3.59 0.63
C LEU A 124 6.70 -2.35 -0.08
N ILE A 125 6.35 -1.31 0.67
CA ILE A 125 5.73 -0.09 0.15
C ILE A 125 6.66 1.07 0.45
N THR A 126 7.13 1.73 -0.60
CA THR A 126 7.83 3.01 -0.52
C THR A 126 6.97 4.06 -1.20
N SER A 127 6.67 5.17 -0.53
CA SER A 127 5.85 6.24 -1.11
C SER A 127 6.41 7.59 -0.76
N ARG A 128 6.31 8.52 -1.72
CA ARG A 128 6.57 9.95 -1.54
C ARG A 128 5.38 10.70 -2.12
N THR A 129 4.71 11.48 -1.30
CA THR A 129 3.56 12.29 -1.70
C THR A 129 3.85 13.74 -1.40
N SER A 130 3.92 14.56 -2.44
CA SER A 130 4.15 16.00 -2.34
C SER A 130 2.82 16.73 -2.27
N PHE A 131 2.60 17.47 -1.19
CA PHE A 131 1.44 18.34 -1.03
C PHE A 131 1.58 19.66 -1.79
N THR A 132 2.81 20.06 -2.11
CA THR A 132 3.09 21.28 -2.87
C THR A 132 2.88 21.08 -4.37
N ALA A 133 3.37 19.95 -4.89
CA ALA A 133 3.21 19.57 -6.29
C ALA A 133 1.91 18.77 -6.54
N ALA A 134 1.18 18.39 -5.48
CA ALA A 134 0.01 17.53 -5.54
C ALA A 134 0.27 16.22 -6.33
N THR A 135 1.44 15.61 -6.12
CA THR A 135 1.87 14.39 -6.82
C THR A 135 2.22 13.28 -5.83
N THR A 136 2.11 12.04 -6.29
CA THR A 136 2.57 10.85 -5.57
C THR A 136 3.54 10.05 -6.45
N ASP A 137 4.51 9.42 -5.81
CA ASP A 137 5.37 8.38 -6.36
C ASP A 137 5.41 7.25 -5.34
N THR A 138 4.63 6.21 -5.60
CA THR A 138 4.52 5.03 -4.76
C THR A 138 4.99 3.81 -5.52
N THR A 139 5.78 2.97 -4.85
CA THR A 139 6.23 1.67 -5.33
C THR A 139 5.80 0.60 -4.34
N ILE A 140 5.14 -0.44 -4.83
CA ILE A 140 4.75 -1.63 -4.08
C ILE A 140 5.51 -2.80 -4.68
N ALA A 141 6.52 -3.30 -3.96
CA ALA A 141 7.28 -4.48 -4.32
C ALA A 141 6.67 -5.69 -3.63
N LEU A 142 6.27 -6.70 -4.38
CA LEU A 142 5.60 -7.88 -3.88
C LEU A 142 6.52 -9.11 -4.03
N ASP A 143 6.86 -9.71 -2.91
CA ASP A 143 7.63 -10.95 -2.80
C ASP A 143 6.67 -12.09 -2.44
N THR A 144 6.59 -13.11 -3.28
CA THR A 144 5.74 -14.30 -3.15
C THR A 144 6.57 -15.55 -2.85
N GLY A 145 7.06 -15.68 -1.62
CA GLY A 145 7.78 -16.88 -1.18
C GLY A 145 8.67 -16.69 0.05
N THR A 146 9.76 -17.46 0.10
CA THR A 146 10.81 -17.33 1.12
C THR A 146 11.66 -16.09 0.85
N ARG A 147 11.26 -14.95 1.44
CA ARG A 147 12.05 -13.70 1.62
C ARG A 147 13.18 -13.52 0.60
N GLY A 148 12.87 -12.93 -0.55
CA GLY A 148 13.78 -12.74 -1.68
C GLY A 148 13.62 -11.37 -2.35
N PRO A 149 14.25 -11.14 -3.52
CA PRO A 149 13.93 -10.00 -4.36
C PRO A 149 12.44 -10.04 -4.76
N ALA A 150 11.81 -8.87 -4.90
CA ALA A 150 10.40 -8.80 -5.27
C ALA A 150 10.15 -9.52 -6.61
N ASP A 151 9.10 -10.34 -6.66
CA ASP A 151 8.64 -11.04 -7.86
C ASP A 151 7.82 -10.12 -8.77
N PHE A 152 7.11 -9.17 -8.17
CA PHE A 152 6.33 -8.17 -8.89
C PHE A 152 6.55 -6.78 -8.32
N VAL A 153 6.41 -5.77 -9.17
CA VAL A 153 6.46 -4.36 -8.77
C VAL A 153 5.29 -3.62 -9.38
N MET A 154 4.56 -2.89 -8.55
CA MET A 154 3.57 -1.91 -8.98
C MET A 154 4.10 -0.51 -8.67
N THR A 155 3.97 0.41 -9.63
CA THR A 155 4.21 1.83 -9.39
C THR A 155 2.93 2.63 -9.59
N VAL A 156 2.73 3.64 -8.74
CA VAL A 156 1.62 4.59 -8.80
C VAL A 156 2.24 5.98 -8.79
N LYS A 157 2.20 6.66 -9.93
CA LYS A 157 2.91 7.92 -10.15
C LYS A 157 2.04 8.99 -10.78
N GLY A 158 2.30 10.25 -10.46
CA GLY A 158 1.68 11.41 -11.09
C GLY A 158 0.76 12.19 -10.14
N PRO A 159 -0.20 12.98 -10.66
CA PRO A 159 -1.10 13.78 -9.85
C PRO A 159 -1.91 12.93 -8.87
N ILE A 160 -2.06 13.38 -7.61
CA ILE A 160 -2.82 12.65 -6.58
C ILE A 160 -4.29 12.45 -6.99
N SER A 161 -4.84 13.38 -7.77
CA SER A 161 -6.22 13.32 -8.29
C SER A 161 -6.43 12.26 -9.37
N SER A 162 -5.38 11.85 -10.07
CA SER A 162 -5.45 10.95 -11.23
C SER A 162 -4.09 10.30 -11.49
N PRO A 163 -3.59 9.48 -10.55
CA PRO A 163 -2.30 8.84 -10.72
C PRO A 163 -2.36 7.77 -11.81
N THR A 164 -1.24 7.54 -12.47
CA THR A 164 -1.06 6.41 -13.38
C THR A 164 -0.50 5.23 -12.61
N MET A 165 -1.07 4.04 -12.85
CA MET A 165 -0.62 2.79 -12.27
C MET A 165 0.04 1.94 -13.34
N THR A 166 1.18 1.34 -13.04
CA THR A 166 1.85 0.36 -13.89
C THR A 166 2.29 -0.83 -13.07
N THR A 167 2.22 -2.01 -13.67
CA THR A 167 2.67 -3.26 -13.06
C THR A 167 3.74 -3.91 -13.93
N GLY A 168 4.72 -4.51 -13.30
CA GLY A 168 5.82 -5.20 -13.95
C GLY A 168 6.31 -6.36 -13.11
N ARG A 169 7.14 -7.22 -13.72
CA ARG A 169 7.91 -8.20 -12.96
C ARG A 169 9.02 -7.50 -12.19
N GLY A 170 9.29 -7.99 -10.99
CA GLY A 170 10.42 -7.53 -10.21
C GLY A 170 11.71 -8.23 -10.64
N PRO A 171 12.84 -7.91 -10.00
CA PRO A 171 14.12 -8.57 -10.27
C PRO A 171 14.15 -10.04 -9.82
N GLY A 172 13.17 -10.47 -9.01
CA GLY A 172 12.91 -11.87 -8.75
C GLY A 172 12.12 -12.49 -9.91
N ARG A 173 12.81 -13.29 -10.73
CA ARG A 173 12.25 -14.22 -11.74
C ARG A 173 11.46 -13.64 -12.91
#